data_AF-A0A7Z2NTT8-F1
#
_entry.id   AF-A0A7Z2NTT8-F1
#
_cell.length_a   1.000
_cell.length_b   1.000
_cell.length_c   1.000
_cell.angle_alpha   90.00
_cell.angle_beta   90.00
_cell.angle_gamma   90.00
#
_symmetry.space_group_name_H-M   'P 1'
#
loop_
_entity.id
_entity.type
_entity.pdbx_description
1 polymer ?
#
loop_
_entity_poly.entity_id
_entity_poly.type
_entity_poly.pdbx_seq_one_letter_code
_entity_poly.pdbx_strand_id
1 'polypeptide(L)'
;MKTPYHAALTIQQRTVDQIKVEISVALETADRLHRRTTEVQAAIQAEHRVAAADWRLPENRYFLRMRDERARLAADRAAADRQLDQLRARAREAYGSLKAVESAADKFAATMRQAAAAAEQAEDDDRAAAGLLRVARARRAARQRRP
;
A
#
# COMPACT_ATOMS: atom_id res chain seq x y z
N MET A 1 -16.96 9.00 -14.57
CA MET A 1 -18.03 8.60 -13.62
C MET A 1 -17.42 8.37 -12.24
N LYS A 2 -18.02 8.94 -11.19
CA LYS A 2 -17.58 8.76 -9.80
C LYS A 2 -18.22 7.46 -9.28
N THR A 3 -17.47 6.36 -9.26
CA THR A 3 -17.98 5.10 -8.69
C THR A 3 -18.12 5.24 -7.17
N PRO A 4 -19.03 4.50 -6.51
CA PRO A 4 -19.17 4.55 -5.05
C PRO A 4 -17.87 4.18 -4.32
N TYR A 5 -16.97 3.44 -4.97
CA TYR A 5 -15.67 3.03 -4.43
C TYR A 5 -14.55 4.07 -4.62
N HIS A 6 -14.75 5.11 -5.44
CA HIS A 6 -13.68 6.04 -5.80
C HIS A 6 -13.09 6.76 -4.58
N ALA A 7 -13.93 7.25 -3.67
CA ALA A 7 -13.47 7.91 -2.45
C ALA A 7 -12.70 6.95 -1.53
N ALA A 8 -13.18 5.71 -1.38
CA ALA A 8 -12.52 4.69 -0.60
C ALA A 8 -11.14 4.33 -1.18
N LEU A 9 -11.04 4.16 -2.50
CA LEU A 9 -9.77 3.90 -3.19
C LEU A 9 -8.76 5.02 -2.96
N THR A 10 -9.18 6.27 -3.13
CA THR A 10 -8.29 7.42 -2.91
C THR A 10 -7.79 7.49 -1.47
N ILE A 11 -8.64 7.22 -0.48
CA ILE A 11 -8.24 7.19 0.92
C ILE A 11 -7.22 6.07 1.15
N GLN A 12 -7.49 4.86 0.67
CA GLN A 12 -6.58 3.72 0.88
C GLN A 12 -5.23 3.91 0.18
N GLN A 13 -5.22 4.48 -1.03
CA GLN A 13 -3.99 4.82 -1.74
C GLN A 13 -3.14 5.83 -0.95
N ARG A 14 -3.77 6.90 -0.44
CA ARG A 14 -3.08 7.89 0.41
C ARG A 14 -2.51 7.26 1.69
N THR A 15 -3.26 6.36 2.33
CA THR A 15 -2.79 5.62 3.51
C THR A 15 -1.55 4.80 3.19
N VAL A 16 -1.55 4.06 2.08
CA VAL A 16 -0.39 3.28 1.64
C VAL A 16 0.80 4.18 1.34
N ASP A 17 0.59 5.29 0.65
CA ASP A 17 1.67 6.23 0.31
C ASP A 17 2.26 6.90 1.54
N GLN A 18 1.44 7.27 2.53
CA GLN A 18 1.91 7.77 3.81
C GLN A 18 2.79 6.72 4.52
N ILE A 19 2.35 5.47 4.58
CA ILE A 19 3.13 4.40 5.23
C ILE A 19 4.47 4.17 4.52
N LYS A 20 4.51 4.25 3.18
CA LYS A 20 5.79 4.18 2.43
C LYS A 20 6.75 5.29 2.86
N VAL A 21 6.27 6.52 3.00
CA VAL A 21 7.09 7.65 3.46
C VAL A 21 7.61 7.39 4.88
N GLU A 22 6.74 6.95 5.80
CA GLU A 22 7.13 6.60 7.17
C GLU A 22 8.22 5.52 7.20
N ILE A 23 8.10 4.48 6.36
CA ILE A 23 9.11 3.43 6.22
C ILE A 23 10.43 3.99 5.70
N SER A 24 10.41 4.84 4.67
CA SER A 24 11.62 5.44 4.11
C SER A 24 12.39 6.25 5.17
N VAL A 25 11.68 7.07 5.95
CA VAL A 25 12.28 7.86 7.04
C VAL A 25 12.86 6.96 8.14
N ALA A 26 12.16 5.89 8.49
CA ALA A 26 12.63 4.93 9.48
C ALA A 26 13.89 4.18 9.00
N LEU A 27 13.96 3.81 7.71
CA LEU A 27 15.13 3.18 7.11
C LEU A 27 16.35 4.12 7.11
N GLU A 28 16.16 5.39 6.74
CA GLU A 28 17.22 6.40 6.80
C GLU A 28 17.74 6.58 8.24
N THR A 29 16.82 6.60 9.21
CA THR A 29 17.18 6.68 10.63
C THR A 29 18.00 5.47 11.08
N ALA A 30 17.60 4.26 10.69
CA ALA A 30 18.32 3.04 11.00
C ALA A 30 19.72 3.02 10.36
N ASP A 31 19.85 3.47 9.11
CA ASP A 31 21.14 3.57 8.43
C ASP A 31 22.07 4.58 9.12
N ARG A 32 21.54 5.74 9.52
CA ARG A 32 22.29 6.74 10.30
C ARG A 32 22.79 6.16 11.64
N LEU A 33 21.94 5.43 12.37
CA LEU A 33 22.33 4.75 13.61
C LEU A 33 23.40 3.69 13.36
N HIS A 34 23.29 2.96 12.24
CA HIS A 34 24.29 1.97 11.83
C HIS A 34 25.65 2.61 11.59
N ARG A 35 25.71 3.68 10.78
CA ARG A 35 26.95 4.43 10.52
C ARG A 35 27.56 4.96 11.80
N ARG A 36 26.74 5.55 12.69
CA ARG A 36 27.21 6.06 13.98
C ARG A 36 27.78 4.98 14.89
N THR A 37 27.16 3.81 14.90
CA THR A 37 27.68 2.64 15.64
C THR A 37 29.05 2.22 15.12
N THR A 38 29.22 2.16 13.80
CA THR A 38 30.50 1.81 13.15
C THR A 38 31.58 2.86 13.46
N GLU A 39 31.25 4.15 13.41
CA GLU A 39 32.16 5.24 13.79
C GLU A 39 32.64 5.11 15.24
N VAL A 40 31.72 4.91 16.18
CA VAL A 40 32.05 4.76 17.60
C VAL A 40 32.91 3.52 17.84
N GLN A 41 32.63 2.41 17.15
CA GLN A 41 33.46 1.21 17.23
C GLN A 41 34.89 1.46 16.71
N ALA A 42 35.02 2.16 15.58
CA ALA A 42 36.32 2.53 15.03
C ALA A 42 37.11 3.45 15.97
N ALA A 43 36.43 4.44 16.57
CA ALA A 43 37.03 5.36 17.55
C ALA A 43 37.52 4.64 18.82
N ILE A 44 36.77 3.66 19.31
CA ILE A 44 37.19 2.82 20.45
C ILE A 44 38.41 1.99 20.10
N GLN A 45 38.44 1.37 18.91
CA GLN A 45 39.59 0.59 18.45
C GLN A 45 40.85 1.44 18.27
N ALA A 46 40.69 2.67 17.75
CA ALA A 46 41.78 3.62 17.63
C ALA A 46 42.35 4.01 19.00
N GLU A 47 41.48 4.32 19.96
CA GLU A 47 41.92 4.66 21.33
C GLU A 47 42.65 3.49 22.00
N HIS A 48 42.13 2.27 21.89
CA HIS A 48 42.79 1.07 22.43
C HIS A 48 44.21 0.89 21.88
N ARG A 49 44.45 1.22 20.60
CA ARG A 49 45.80 1.13 20.01
C ARG A 49 46.74 2.18 20.59
N VAL A 50 46.26 3.38 20.84
CA VAL A 50 47.05 4.47 21.43
C VAL A 50 47.38 4.18 22.89
N ALA A 51 46.40 3.75 23.67
CA ALA A 51 46.60 3.47 25.08
C ALA A 51 47.43 2.20 25.34
N ALA A 52 47.37 1.21 24.45
CA ALA A 52 48.29 0.08 24.46
C ALA A 52 49.77 0.51 24.24
N ALA A 53 50.00 1.67 23.61
CA ALA A 53 51.34 2.21 23.38
C ALA A 53 51.86 3.08 24.55
N ASP A 54 50.99 3.59 25.43
CA ASP A 54 51.38 4.39 26.60
C ASP A 54 50.50 4.09 27.83
N TRP A 55 51.04 3.26 28.73
CA TRP A 55 50.40 2.82 29.97
C TRP A 55 50.13 3.93 31.00
N ARG A 56 50.66 5.15 30.78
CA ARG A 56 50.49 6.30 31.69
C ARG A 56 49.25 7.14 31.40
N LEU A 57 48.53 6.86 30.31
CA LEU A 57 47.33 7.62 29.94
C LEU A 57 46.13 7.22 30.82
N PRO A 58 45.38 8.19 31.38
CA PRO A 58 44.19 7.92 32.15
C PRO A 58 43.02 7.51 31.23
N GLU A 59 43.01 6.24 30.81
CA GLU A 59 42.03 5.61 29.91
C GLU A 59 40.57 5.70 30.42
N ASN A 60 40.36 5.74 31.73
CA ASN A 60 39.10 5.28 32.33
C ASN A 60 37.86 6.13 31.98
N ARG A 61 37.97 7.46 31.88
CA ARG A 61 36.79 8.33 31.61
C ARG A 61 36.32 8.25 30.16
N TYR A 62 37.24 8.09 29.22
CA TYR A 62 36.90 7.95 27.80
C TYR A 62 36.16 6.64 27.55
N PHE A 63 36.68 5.51 28.05
CA PHE A 63 36.05 4.21 27.86
C PHE A 63 34.69 4.09 28.55
N LEU A 64 34.52 4.68 29.74
CA LEU A 64 33.21 4.75 30.39
C LEU A 64 32.20 5.51 29.52
N ARG A 65 32.57 6.68 28.98
CA ARG A 65 31.72 7.45 28.06
C ARG A 65 31.38 6.65 26.79
N MET A 66 32.36 5.96 26.22
CA MET A 66 32.16 5.16 25.00
C MET A 66 31.32 3.91 25.23
N ARG A 67 31.41 3.29 26.40
CA ARG A 67 30.53 2.19 26.81
C ARG A 67 29.08 2.67 26.90
N ASP A 68 28.85 3.81 27.55
CA ASP A 68 27.52 4.37 27.71
C ASP A 68 26.94 4.81 26.35
N GLU A 69 27.77 5.38 25.47
CA GLU A 69 27.38 5.72 24.09
C GLU A 69 27.00 4.47 23.28
N ARG A 70 27.77 3.38 23.39
CA ARG A 70 27.42 2.10 22.75
C ARG A 70 26.09 1.54 23.26
N ALA A 71 25.85 1.63 24.57
CA ALA A 71 24.60 1.17 25.16
C ALA A 71 23.40 1.98 24.65
N ARG A 72 23.55 3.30 24.53
CA ARG A 72 22.54 4.19 23.95
C ARG A 72 22.27 3.85 22.48
N LEU A 73 23.31 3.75 21.65
CA LEU A 73 23.17 3.39 20.23
C LEU A 73 22.53 2.00 20.03
N ALA A 74 22.84 1.03 20.90
CA ALA A 74 22.20 -0.28 20.86
C ALA A 74 20.70 -0.21 21.22
N ALA A 75 20.33 0.59 22.22
CA ALA A 75 18.94 0.82 22.59
C ALA A 75 18.17 1.53 21.47
N ASP A 76 18.75 2.57 20.88
CA ASP A 76 18.17 3.35 19.78
C ASP A 76 17.99 2.48 18.54
N ARG A 77 18.97 1.64 18.21
CA ARG A 77 18.86 0.67 17.11
C ARG A 77 17.73 -0.32 17.35
N ALA A 78 17.65 -0.90 18.55
CA ALA A 78 16.57 -1.82 18.89
C ALA A 78 15.18 -1.15 18.84
N ALA A 79 15.10 0.14 19.18
CA ALA A 79 13.87 0.92 19.04
C ALA A 79 13.51 1.16 17.56
N ALA A 80 14.49 1.55 16.73
CA ALA A 80 14.30 1.74 15.30
C ALA A 80 13.87 0.44 14.58
N ASP A 81 14.47 -0.69 14.95
CA ASP A 81 14.11 -2.01 14.39
C ASP A 81 12.65 -2.37 14.74
N ARG A 82 12.24 -2.18 16.01
CA ARG A 82 10.84 -2.39 16.43
C ARG A 82 9.88 -1.47 15.67
N GLN A 83 10.26 -0.21 15.46
CA GLN A 83 9.45 0.74 14.70
C GLN A 83 9.30 0.30 13.24
N LEU A 84 10.38 -0.18 12.61
CA LEU A 84 10.34 -0.72 11.25
C LEU A 84 9.42 -1.93 11.14
N ASP A 85 9.46 -2.85 12.11
CA ASP A 85 8.59 -4.03 12.11
C ASP A 85 7.11 -3.64 12.26
N GLN A 86 6.80 -2.67 13.13
CA GLN A 86 5.45 -2.12 13.26
C GLN A 86 4.98 -1.45 11.96
N LEU A 87 5.84 -0.66 11.31
CA LEU A 87 5.51 -0.02 10.04
C LEU A 87 5.29 -1.05 8.92
N ARG A 88 6.08 -2.13 8.89
CA ARG A 88 5.90 -3.23 7.94
C ARG A 88 4.59 -3.98 8.18
N ALA A 89 4.20 -4.20 9.43
CA ALA A 89 2.90 -4.78 9.77
C ALA A 89 1.74 -3.89 9.29
N ARG A 90 1.79 -2.59 9.63
CA ARG A 90 0.81 -1.59 9.15
C ARG A 90 0.75 -1.53 7.62
N ALA A 91 1.90 -1.61 6.94
CA ALA A 91 1.94 -1.64 5.49
C ALA A 91 1.20 -2.85 4.92
N ARG A 92 1.44 -4.06 5.47
CA ARG A 92 0.75 -5.28 5.03
C ARG A 92 -0.77 -5.14 5.18
N GLU A 93 -1.23 -4.62 6.30
CA GLU A 93 -2.66 -4.38 6.55
C GLU A 93 -3.26 -3.36 5.58
N ALA A 94 -2.57 -2.24 5.35
CA ALA A 94 -3.01 -1.20 4.42
C ALA A 94 -3.06 -1.70 2.97
N TYR A 95 -2.06 -2.45 2.53
CA TYR A 95 -2.06 -3.08 1.20
C TYR A 95 -3.19 -4.10 1.06
N GLY A 96 -3.42 -4.94 2.08
CA GLY A 96 -4.54 -5.88 2.08
C GLY A 96 -5.89 -5.16 1.95
N SER A 97 -6.08 -4.08 2.70
CA SER A 97 -7.27 -3.26 2.67
C SER A 97 -7.47 -2.59 1.31
N LEU A 98 -6.42 -2.01 0.73
CA LEU A 98 -6.46 -1.43 -0.62
C LEU A 98 -6.87 -2.49 -1.66
N LYS A 99 -6.26 -3.67 -1.63
CA LYS A 99 -6.58 -4.76 -2.57
C LYS A 99 -8.01 -5.26 -2.43
N ALA A 100 -8.56 -5.29 -1.21
CA ALA A 100 -9.95 -5.65 -0.99
C ALA A 100 -10.91 -4.62 -1.63
N VAL A 101 -10.63 -3.32 -1.48
CA VAL A 101 -11.43 -2.25 -2.08
C VAL A 101 -11.31 -2.25 -3.61
N GLU A 102 -10.11 -2.45 -4.16
CA GLU A 102 -9.89 -2.61 -5.60
C GLU A 102 -10.71 -3.77 -6.17
N SER A 103 -10.67 -4.94 -5.51
CA SER A 103 -11.45 -6.10 -5.94
C SER A 103 -12.96 -5.83 -5.90
N ALA A 104 -13.46 -5.12 -4.88
CA ALA A 104 -14.87 -4.74 -4.79
C ALA A 104 -15.26 -3.76 -5.90
N ALA A 105 -14.40 -2.79 -6.21
CA ALA A 105 -14.61 -1.83 -7.29
C ALA A 105 -14.64 -2.52 -8.67
N ASP A 106 -13.75 -3.48 -8.91
CA ASP A 106 -13.69 -4.24 -10.17
C ASP A 106 -14.94 -5.10 -10.35
N LYS A 107 -15.38 -5.79 -9.30
CA LYS A 107 -16.63 -6.57 -9.31
C LYS A 107 -17.83 -5.68 -9.62
N PHE A 108 -17.92 -4.52 -8.96
CA PHE A 108 -18.98 -3.55 -9.23
C PHE A 108 -18.96 -3.07 -10.69
N ALA A 109 -17.79 -2.73 -11.22
CA ALA A 109 -17.65 -2.32 -12.61
C ALA A 109 -18.09 -3.44 -13.59
N ALA A 110 -17.75 -4.70 -13.30
CA ALA A 110 -18.19 -5.84 -14.10
C ALA A 110 -19.72 -6.00 -14.06
N THR A 111 -20.34 -5.92 -12.87
CA THR A 111 -21.80 -5.98 -12.72
C THR A 111 -22.50 -4.85 -13.48
N MET A 112 -21.98 -3.62 -13.40
CA MET A 112 -22.55 -2.48 -14.13
C MET A 112 -22.46 -2.66 -15.64
N ARG A 113 -21.35 -3.22 -16.16
CA ARG A 113 -21.22 -3.54 -17.59
C ARG A 113 -22.21 -4.61 -18.03
N GLN A 114 -22.40 -5.65 -17.22
CA GLN A 114 -23.38 -6.70 -17.49
C GLN A 114 -24.81 -6.16 -17.49
N ALA A 115 -25.16 -5.31 -16.51
CA ALA A 115 -26.47 -4.68 -16.44
C ALA A 115 -26.74 -3.77 -17.64
N ALA A 116 -25.74 -3.00 -18.09
CA ALA A 116 -25.86 -2.16 -19.28
C ALA A 116 -26.07 -2.99 -20.55
N ALA A 117 -25.29 -4.07 -20.75
CA ALA A 117 -25.45 -4.97 -21.89
C ALA A 117 -26.81 -5.68 -21.89
N ALA A 118 -27.29 -6.11 -20.72
CA ALA A 118 -28.61 -6.73 -20.59
C ALA A 118 -29.75 -5.74 -20.90
N ALA A 119 -29.60 -4.47 -20.51
CA ALA A 119 -30.56 -3.42 -20.84
C ALA A 119 -30.60 -3.14 -22.35
N GLU A 120 -29.44 -3.03 -23.00
CA GLU A 120 -29.33 -2.84 -24.46
C GLU A 120 -29.99 -4.00 -25.22
N GLN A 121 -29.71 -5.24 -24.82
CA GLN A 121 -30.32 -6.42 -25.44
C GLN A 121 -31.85 -6.45 -25.23
N ALA A 122 -32.35 -6.09 -24.05
CA ALA A 122 -33.78 -6.03 -23.79
C ALA A 122 -34.49 -5.01 -24.70
N GLU A 123 -33.86 -3.84 -24.94
CA GLU A 123 -34.38 -2.84 -25.87
C GLU A 123 -34.42 -3.32 -27.32
N ASP A 124 -33.39 -4.07 -27.75
CA ASP A 124 -33.34 -4.67 -29.09
C ASP A 124 -34.42 -5.76 -29.26
N ASP A 125 -34.60 -6.62 -28.25
CA ASP A 125 -35.62 -7.67 -28.24
C ASP A 125 -37.03 -7.08 -28.27
N ASP A 126 -37.29 -6.02 -27.50
CA ASP A 126 -38.57 -5.30 -27.51
C ASP A 126 -38.87 -4.68 -28.88
N ARG A 127 -37.85 -4.07 -29.52
CA ARG A 127 -37.97 -3.53 -30.88
C ARG A 127 -38.26 -4.63 -31.91
N ALA A 128 -37.59 -5.77 -31.81
CA ALA A 128 -37.83 -6.92 -32.68
C ALA A 128 -39.24 -7.50 -32.50
N ALA A 129 -39.68 -7.70 -31.25
CA ALA A 129 -41.01 -8.19 -30.91
C ALA A 129 -42.12 -7.25 -31.43
N ALA A 130 -41.95 -5.93 -31.26
CA ALA A 130 -42.86 -4.93 -31.81
C ALA A 130 -42.95 -5.00 -33.35
N GLY A 131 -41.82 -5.21 -34.03
CA GLY A 131 -41.76 -5.41 -35.48
C GLY A 131 -42.53 -6.66 -35.92
N LEU A 132 -42.32 -7.80 -35.26
CA LEU A 132 -43.02 -9.05 -35.54
C LEU A 132 -44.53 -8.92 -35.33
N LEU A 133 -44.97 -8.25 -34.26
CA LEU A 133 -46.38 -7.98 -34.00
C LEU A 133 -47.03 -7.12 -35.09
N ARG A 134 -46.32 -6.11 -35.61
CA ARG A 134 -46.80 -5.30 -36.74
C ARG A 134 -46.98 -6.14 -38.00
N VAL A 135 -46.02 -6.99 -38.34
CA VAL A 135 -46.10 -7.89 -39.50
C VAL A 135 -47.26 -8.90 -39.34
N ALA A 136 -47.41 -9.49 -38.16
CA ALA A 136 -48.49 -10.43 -37.88
C ALA A 136 -49.88 -9.77 -38.03
N ARG A 137 -50.04 -8.55 -37.50
CA ARG A 137 -51.28 -7.75 -37.66
C ARG A 137 -51.57 -7.44 -39.13
N ALA A 138 -50.57 -6.99 -39.89
CA ALA A 138 -50.72 -6.71 -41.32
C ALA A 138 -51.14 -7.96 -42.12
N ARG A 139 -50.52 -9.11 -41.86
CA ARG A 139 -50.90 -10.39 -42.50
C ARG A 139 -52.32 -10.82 -42.14
N ARG A 140 -52.73 -10.64 -40.89
CA ARG A 140 -54.11 -10.95 -40.44
C ARG A 140 -55.14 -10.07 -41.15
N ALA A 141 -54.87 -8.77 -41.27
CA ALA A 141 -55.72 -7.84 -41.99
C ALA A 141 -55.81 -8.17 -43.49
N ALA A 142 -54.69 -8.56 -44.12
CA ALA A 142 -54.67 -8.98 -45.52
C ALA A 142 -55.48 -10.27 -45.78
N ARG A 143 -55.45 -11.23 -44.85
CA ARG A 143 -56.29 -12.45 -44.93
C ARG A 143 -57.78 -12.16 -44.82
N GLN A 144 -58.19 -11.22 -43.96
CA GLN A 144 -59.60 -10.85 -43.78
C GLN A 144 -60.18 -10.03 -44.95
N ARG A 145 -59.33 -9.51 -45.84
CA ARG A 145 -59.72 -8.75 -47.04
C ARG A 145 -59.74 -9.57 -48.33
N ARG A 146 -59.39 -10.86 -48.28
CA ARG A 146 -59.56 -11.76 -49.44
C ARG A 146 -61.00 -12.31 -49.42
N PRO A 147 -61.79 -12.11 -50.48
CA PRO A 147 -63.17 -12.60 -50.59
C PRO A 147 -63.25 -14.12 -50.62
#